data_AF-A0A0N0JSL6-F1
#
_entry.id   AF-A0A0N0JSL6-F1
#
_cell.length_a   1.000
_cell.length_b   1.000
_cell.length_c   1.000
_cell.angle_alpha   90.00
_cell.angle_beta   90.00
_cell.angle_gamma   90.00
#
_symmetry.space_group_name_H-M   'P 1'
#
loop_
_entity.id
_entity.type
_entity.pdbx_description
1 polymer ?
#
loop_
_entity_poly.entity_id
_entity_poly.type
_entity_poly.pdbx_seq_one_letter_code
_entity_poly.pdbx_strand_id
1 'polypeptide(L)'
;MHQIPLRLLAEIGDPAFVPETVMARIETEADAWAWCWALRRIKGMTATEAARHLGMPKSHFSNILSGKKYPSWGSRIAFQRLCGNWCIRQWEDRQLGLVTLRETAEQRRIRELEQQVAAMQRAA
;
A
#
# COMPACT_ATOMS: atom_id res chain seq x y z
N MET A 1 -4.98 0.25 -17.85
CA MET A 1 -4.51 -0.01 -16.47
C MET A 1 -3.75 -1.31 -16.47
N HIS A 2 -2.46 -1.32 -16.16
CA HIS A 2 -1.70 -2.56 -16.02
C HIS A 2 -1.99 -3.16 -14.64
N GLN A 3 -2.53 -4.39 -14.61
CA GLN A 3 -2.83 -5.09 -13.38
C GLN A 3 -1.59 -5.85 -12.90
N ILE A 4 -1.30 -5.74 -11.60
CA ILE A 4 -0.27 -6.54 -10.95
C ILE A 4 -0.72 -8.02 -11.03
N PRO A 5 0.14 -8.96 -11.48
CA PRO A 5 -0.24 -10.36 -11.61
C PRO A 5 -0.79 -10.94 -10.29
N LEU A 6 -1.90 -11.70 -10.36
CA LEU A 6 -2.57 -12.27 -9.18
C LEU A 6 -1.65 -13.12 -8.30
N ARG A 7 -0.73 -13.87 -8.91
CA ARG A 7 0.27 -14.66 -8.17
C ARG A 7 1.18 -13.77 -7.31
N LEU A 8 1.60 -12.62 -7.85
CA LEU A 8 2.44 -11.67 -7.14
C LEU A 8 1.65 -11.00 -6.00
N LEU A 9 0.38 -10.68 -6.23
CA LEU A 9 -0.49 -10.14 -5.18
C LEU A 9 -0.71 -11.12 -4.04
N ALA A 10 -0.88 -12.42 -4.34
CA ALA A 10 -1.02 -13.46 -3.32
C ALA A 10 0.25 -13.59 -2.46
N GLU A 11 1.43 -13.47 -3.06
CA GLU A 11 2.71 -13.52 -2.35
C GLU A 11 2.95 -12.27 -1.48
N ILE A 12 2.57 -11.09 -1.98
CA ILE A 12 2.69 -9.85 -1.21
C ILE A 12 1.68 -9.85 -0.06
N GLY A 13 0.43 -10.25 -0.31
CA GLY A 13 -0.69 -10.11 0.63
C GLY A 13 -1.15 -8.66 0.79
N ASP A 14 -2.00 -8.41 1.79
CA ASP A 14 -2.50 -7.05 2.03
C ASP A 14 -1.39 -6.12 2.56
N PRO A 15 -1.27 -4.88 2.06
CA PRO A 15 -0.24 -3.98 2.54
C PRO A 15 -0.40 -3.68 4.04
N ALA A 16 0.73 -3.64 4.75
CA ALA A 16 0.77 -3.36 6.19
C ALA A 16 1.18 -1.91 6.46
N PHE A 17 0.79 -1.40 7.62
CA PHE A 17 1.35 -0.16 8.12
C PHE A 17 2.83 -0.34 8.46
N VAL A 18 3.60 0.68 8.15
CA VAL A 18 5.01 0.83 8.50
C VAL A 18 5.12 1.27 9.96
N PRO A 19 6.12 0.77 10.72
CA PRO A 19 6.32 1.17 12.12
C PRO A 19 6.53 2.67 12.29
N GLU A 20 6.03 3.22 13.41
CA GLU A 20 6.14 4.65 13.72
C GLU A 20 7.60 5.14 13.77
N THR A 21 8.52 4.27 14.20
CA THR A 21 9.96 4.58 14.23
C THR A 21 10.55 4.86 12.85
N VAL A 22 9.98 4.29 11.78
CA VAL A 22 10.35 4.64 10.41
C VAL A 22 9.59 5.89 9.96
N MET A 23 8.28 5.97 10.24
CA MET A 23 7.47 7.14 9.86
C MET A 23 8.01 8.45 10.42
N ALA A 24 8.59 8.43 11.63
CA ALA A 24 9.25 9.57 12.25
C ALA A 24 10.43 10.14 11.44
N ARG A 25 11.05 9.32 10.57
CA ARG A 25 12.21 9.70 9.73
C ARG A 25 11.82 10.20 8.34
N ILE A 26 10.52 10.20 8.02
CA ILE A 26 10.01 10.58 6.70
C ILE A 26 9.54 12.03 6.79
N GLU A 27 10.28 12.92 6.13
CA GLU A 27 10.00 14.36 6.15
C GLU A 27 9.25 14.78 4.89
N THR A 28 9.72 14.33 3.73
CA THR A 28 9.17 14.72 2.43
C THR A 28 8.35 13.61 1.78
N GLU A 29 7.54 13.96 0.77
CA GLU A 29 6.86 12.96 -0.03
C GLU A 29 7.87 12.01 -0.71
N ALA A 30 8.97 12.56 -1.23
CA ALA A 30 10.01 11.78 -1.90
C ALA A 30 10.62 10.73 -0.98
N ASP A 31 10.83 11.07 0.31
CA ASP A 31 11.26 10.11 1.32
C ASP A 31 10.23 9.00 1.49
N ALA A 32 8.94 9.33 1.52
CA ALA A 32 7.88 8.33 1.65
C ALA A 32 7.89 7.32 0.49
N TRP A 33 8.12 7.79 -0.74
CA TRP A 33 8.30 6.92 -1.90
C TRP A 33 9.53 6.02 -1.78
N ALA A 34 10.68 6.59 -1.38
CA ALA A 34 11.92 5.86 -1.23
C ALA A 34 11.83 4.80 -0.11
N TRP A 35 11.25 5.15 1.03
CA TRP A 35 11.02 4.23 2.15
C TRP A 35 10.01 3.14 1.81
N CYS A 36 8.93 3.48 1.10
CA CYS A 36 7.96 2.49 0.61
C CYS A 36 8.65 1.42 -0.24
N TRP A 37 9.54 1.83 -1.17
CA TRP A 37 10.34 0.93 -1.99
C TRP A 37 11.36 0.12 -1.19
N ALA A 38 12.08 0.76 -0.26
CA ALA A 38 13.09 0.11 0.57
C ALA A 38 12.47 -1.00 1.45
N LEU A 39 11.26 -0.75 1.95
CA LEU A 39 10.49 -1.66 2.79
C LEU A 39 9.66 -2.67 2.00
N ARG A 40 9.83 -2.77 0.67
CA ARG A 40 9.10 -3.74 -0.13
C ARG A 40 9.25 -5.16 0.42
N ARG A 41 8.16 -5.92 0.39
CA ARG A 41 8.13 -7.30 0.91
C ARG A 41 8.98 -8.26 0.07
N ILE A 42 8.89 -8.15 -1.26
CA ILE A 42 9.64 -9.00 -2.18
C ILE A 42 11.10 -8.53 -2.24
N LYS A 43 11.95 -9.18 -1.44
CA LYS A 43 13.39 -8.93 -1.43
C LYS A 43 13.99 -9.45 -2.74
N GLY A 44 14.75 -8.59 -3.42
CA GLY A 44 15.32 -8.89 -4.74
C GLY A 44 14.54 -8.33 -5.94
N MET A 45 13.29 -7.87 -5.76
CA MET A 45 12.57 -7.18 -6.83
C MET A 45 13.37 -5.95 -7.27
N THR A 46 13.68 -5.90 -8.57
CA THR A 46 14.43 -4.83 -9.20
C THR A 46 13.53 -3.66 -9.61
N ALA A 47 14.11 -2.47 -9.79
CA ALA A 47 13.38 -1.32 -10.32
C ALA A 47 12.82 -1.57 -11.73
N THR A 48 13.51 -2.38 -12.54
CA THR A 48 13.06 -2.76 -13.88
C THR A 48 11.79 -3.61 -13.80
N GLU A 49 11.77 -4.62 -12.93
CA GLU A 49 10.60 -5.48 -12.75
C GLU A 49 9.43 -4.72 -12.16
N ALA A 50 9.67 -3.86 -11.17
CA ALA A 50 8.64 -3.03 -10.57
C ALA A 50 8.01 -2.10 -11.62
N ALA A 51 8.82 -1.41 -12.42
CA ALA A 51 8.34 -0.54 -13.49
C ALA A 51 7.48 -1.32 -14.51
N ARG A 52 7.91 -2.54 -14.87
CA ARG A 52 7.14 -3.45 -15.73
C ARG A 52 5.80 -3.84 -15.12
N HIS A 53 5.77 -4.22 -13.83
CA HIS A 53 4.54 -4.57 -13.11
C HIS A 53 3.56 -3.39 -13.00
N LEU A 54 4.08 -2.17 -12.90
CA LEU A 54 3.29 -0.94 -12.83
C LEU A 54 2.93 -0.39 -14.23
N GLY A 55 3.40 -1.03 -15.31
CA GLY A 55 3.13 -0.62 -16.68
C GLY A 55 3.71 0.74 -17.04
N MET A 56 4.90 1.08 -16.52
CA MET A 56 5.58 2.34 -16.79
C MET A 56 7.04 2.15 -17.21
N PRO A 57 7.65 3.12 -17.93
CA PRO A 57 9.07 3.08 -18.24
C PRO A 57 9.94 3.11 -16.99
N LYS A 58 11.06 2.37 -16.98
CA LYS A 58 12.02 2.35 -15.87
C LYS A 58 12.54 3.75 -15.51
N SER A 59 12.82 4.59 -16.52
CA SER A 59 13.27 5.97 -16.29
C SER A 59 12.21 6.82 -15.57
N HIS A 60 10.92 6.61 -15.87
CA HIS A 60 9.83 7.26 -15.17
C HIS A 60 9.77 6.80 -13.71
N PHE A 61 9.89 5.49 -13.47
CA PHE A 61 9.94 4.93 -12.12
C PHE A 61 11.12 5.46 -11.29
N SER A 62 12.33 5.53 -11.87
CA SER A 62 13.51 6.10 -11.19
C SER A 62 13.34 7.60 -10.88
N ASN A 63 12.67 8.35 -11.76
CA ASN A 63 12.36 9.76 -11.50
C ASN A 63 11.36 9.92 -10.35
N ILE A 64 10.40 9.01 -10.20
CA ILE A 64 9.48 9.00 -9.05
C ILE A 64 10.26 8.74 -7.76
N LEU A 65 11.10 7.69 -7.72
CA LEU A 65 11.87 7.35 -6.53
C LEU A 65 12.89 8.42 -6.11
N SER A 66 13.29 9.30 -7.03
CA SER A 66 14.17 10.43 -6.75
C SER A 66 13.42 11.74 -6.52
N GLY A 67 12.08 11.71 -6.41
CA GLY A 67 11.25 12.89 -6.18
C GLY A 67 11.15 13.85 -7.36
N LYS A 68 11.69 13.50 -8.53
CA LYS A 68 11.67 14.35 -9.74
C LYS A 68 10.32 14.34 -10.46
N LYS A 69 9.48 13.32 -10.21
CA LYS A 69 8.13 13.21 -10.77
C LYS A 69 7.15 12.69 -9.75
N TYR A 70 5.93 13.23 -9.80
CA TYR A 70 4.82 12.79 -8.99
C TYR A 70 3.88 11.93 -9.84
N PRO A 71 3.64 10.68 -9.45
CA PRO A 71 2.76 9.80 -10.20
C PRO A 71 1.30 10.06 -9.84
N SER A 72 0.39 9.56 -10.69
CA SER A 72 -1.05 9.66 -10.46
C SER A 72 -1.50 8.94 -9.18
N TRP A 73 -2.67 9.31 -8.66
CA TRP A 73 -3.28 8.65 -7.51
C TRP A 73 -3.45 7.13 -7.69
N GLY A 74 -3.89 6.68 -8.87
CA GLY A 74 -3.99 5.25 -9.17
C GLY A 74 -2.64 4.53 -9.14
N SER A 75 -1.60 5.18 -9.64
CA SER A 75 -0.22 4.67 -9.58
C SER A 75 0.32 4.59 -8.15
N ARG A 76 -0.03 5.55 -7.27
CA ARG A 76 0.27 5.49 -5.81
C ARG A 76 -0.29 4.23 -5.17
N ILE A 77 -1.56 3.92 -5.42
CA ILE A 77 -2.20 2.72 -4.86
C ILE A 77 -1.53 1.45 -5.40
N ALA A 78 -1.31 1.38 -6.71
CA ALA A 78 -0.65 0.22 -7.32
C ALA A 78 0.77 0.02 -6.76
N PHE A 79 1.51 1.10 -6.55
CA PHE A 79 2.86 1.05 -6.02
C PHE A 79 2.91 0.58 -4.56
N GLN A 80 2.04 1.12 -3.69
CA GLN A 80 1.94 0.67 -2.30
C GLN A 80 1.50 -0.80 -2.20
N ARG A 81 0.58 -1.23 -3.08
CA ARG A 81 0.21 -2.64 -3.23
C ARG A 81 1.39 -3.50 -3.66
N LEU A 82 2.17 -3.06 -4.64
CA LEU A 82 3.36 -3.78 -5.10
C LEU A 82 4.41 -3.90 -4.00
N CYS A 83 4.62 -2.85 -3.21
CA CYS A 83 5.57 -2.85 -2.12
C CYS A 83 5.06 -3.61 -0.88
N GLY A 84 3.74 -3.77 -0.74
CA GLY A 84 3.13 -4.43 0.41
C GLY A 84 3.17 -3.58 1.69
N ASN A 85 3.24 -2.25 1.57
CA ASN A 85 3.17 -1.35 2.72
C ASN A 85 2.44 -0.03 2.41
N TRP A 86 1.89 0.60 3.44
CA TRP A 86 1.11 1.85 3.36
C TRP A 86 1.93 3.11 3.69
N CYS A 87 3.25 3.07 3.46
CA CYS A 87 4.17 4.15 3.85
C CYS A 87 3.74 5.53 3.31
N ILE A 88 3.39 5.61 2.04
CA ILE A 88 2.96 6.87 1.40
C ILE A 88 1.64 7.34 2.02
N ARG A 89 0.68 6.43 2.20
CA ARG A 89 -0.62 6.78 2.79
C ARG A 89 -0.49 7.28 4.23
N GLN A 90 0.36 6.64 5.04
CA GLN A 90 0.63 7.09 6.41
C GLN A 90 1.29 8.47 6.45
N TRP A 91 2.20 8.75 5.52
CA TRP A 91 2.79 10.08 5.39
C TRP A 91 1.73 11.12 5.00
N GLU A 92 0.89 10.82 4.00
CA GLU A 92 -0.22 11.69 3.58
C GLU A 92 -1.18 11.99 4.75
N ASP A 93 -1.57 10.96 5.50
CA ASP A 93 -2.42 11.10 6.68
C ASP A 93 -1.78 12.02 7.72
N ARG A 94 -0.48 11.85 8.01
CA ARG A 94 0.25 12.69 8.95
C ARG A 94 0.27 14.16 8.52
N GLN A 95 0.48 14.45 7.24
CA GLN A 95 0.47 15.83 6.73
C GLN A 95 -0.90 16.50 6.87
N LEU A 96 -1.97 15.70 6.83
CA LEU A 96 -3.35 16.17 6.92
C LEU A 96 -3.94 16.09 8.33
N GLY A 97 -3.20 15.56 9.32
CA GLY A 97 -3.71 15.28 10.66
C GLY A 97 -4.80 14.20 10.69
N LEU A 98 -4.78 13.28 9.73
CA LEU A 98 -5.73 12.18 9.61
C LEU A 98 -5.17 10.89 10.23
N VAL A 99 -6.07 9.95 10.52
CA VAL A 99 -5.73 8.59 10.93
C VAL A 99 -6.51 7.62 10.06
N THR A 100 -5.82 6.86 9.20
CA THR A 100 -6.46 5.75 8.49
C THR A 100 -6.65 4.58 9.44
N LEU A 101 -7.92 4.22 9.67
CA LEU A 101 -8.29 3.02 10.40
C LEU A 101 -8.45 1.85 9.42
N ARG A 102 -7.90 0.70 9.77
CA ARG A 102 -8.10 -0.55 9.04
C ARG A 102 -8.75 -1.57 9.97
N GLU A 103 -9.82 -2.18 9.50
CA GLU A 103 -10.48 -3.28 10.20
C GLU A 103 -9.48 -4.44 10.38
N THR A 104 -9.29 -4.86 11.63
CA THR A 104 -8.50 -6.06 11.93
C THR A 104 -9.23 -7.31 11.43
N ALA A 105 -8.51 -8.42 11.28
CA ALA A 105 -9.14 -9.69 10.91
C ALA A 105 -10.22 -10.12 11.92
N GLU A 106 -9.99 -9.81 13.20
CA GLU A 106 -10.95 -10.03 14.28
C GLU A 106 -12.17 -9.13 14.16
N GLN A 107 -12.00 -7.82 13.97
CA GLN A 107 -13.11 -6.88 13.78
C GLN A 107 -13.97 -7.26 12.56
N ARG A 108 -13.32 -7.70 11.48
CA ARG A 108 -14.02 -8.20 10.29
C ARG A 108 -14.85 -9.44 10.61
N ARG A 109 -14.29 -10.39 11.35
CA ARG A 109 -14.98 -11.61 11.77
C ARG A 109 -16.17 -11.29 12.68
N ILE A 110 -16.01 -10.36 13.62
CA ILE A 110 -17.09 -9.89 14.49
C ILE A 110 -18.24 -9.34 13.64
N ARG A 111 -17.93 -8.44 12.70
CA ARG A 111 -18.94 -7.86 11.80
C ARG A 111 -19.68 -8.92 10.97
N GLU A 112 -18.96 -9.90 10.42
CA GLU A 112 -19.55 -11.00 9.65
C GLU A 112 -20.47 -11.87 10.51
N LEU A 113 -20.08 -12.16 11.76
CA LEU A 113 -20.90 -12.91 12.71
C LEU A 113 -22.15 -12.12 13.12
N GLU A 114 -22.02 -10.83 13.40
CA GLU A 114 -23.16 -9.96 13.71
C GLU A 114 -24.18 -9.92 12.57
N GLN A 115 -23.70 -9.89 11.32
CA GLN A 115 -24.57 -9.97 10.15
C GLN A 115 -25.31 -11.31 10.05
N GLN A 116 -24.64 -12.42 10.36
CA GLN A 116 -25.26 -13.75 10.38
C GLN A 116 -26.34 -13.85 11.46
N VAL A 117 -26.04 -13.40 12.69
CA VAL A 117 -27.02 -13.38 13.79
C VAL A 117 -28.23 -12.53 13.44
N ALA A 118 -28.02 -11.33 12.90
CA ALA A 118 -29.10 -10.45 12.48
C ALA A 118 -29.94 -11.03 11.33
N ALA A 119 -29.36 -11.86 10.46
CA ALA A 119 -30.09 -12.56 9.41
C ALA A 119 -30.93 -13.72 9.99
N MET A 120 -30.38 -14.49 10.94
CA MET A 120 -31.10 -15.57 11.61
C MET A 120 -32.28 -15.04 12.44
N GLN A 121 -32.10 -13.93 13.16
CA GLN A 121 -33.17 -13.29 13.94
C GLN A 121 -34.30 -12.72 13.08
N ARG A 122 -34.03 -12.34 11.83
CA ARG A 122 -35.05 -11.87 10.87
C ARG A 122 -35.81 -13.01 10.19
N ALA A 123 -35.28 -14.22 10.25
CA ALA A 123 -35.88 -15.42 9.65
C ALA A 123 -36.69 -16.26 10.66
N ALA A 124 -36.63 -15.92 11.95
CA ALA A 124 -37.40 -16.52 13.04
C ALA A 124 -38.64 -15.66 13.35
#